data_AF-A0A7Y3GV92-F1
#
_entry.id   AF-A0A7Y3GV92-F1
#
_cell.length_a   1.000
_cell.length_b   1.000
_cell.length_c   1.000
_cell.angle_alpha   90.00
_cell.angle_beta   90.00
_cell.angle_gamma   90.00
#
_symmetry.space_group_name_H-M   'P 1'
#
loop_
_entity.id
_entity.type
_entity.pdbx_description
1 polymer ?
#
loop_
_entity_poly.entity_id
_entity_poly.type
_entity_poly.pdbx_seq_one_letter_code
_entity_poly.pdbx_strand_id
1 'polypeptide(L)'
;YDYDPVWAKCLELRVVPTFHSGGMGWGSRTSISNMMYNHIGHFAAAAEAVCKSLFFGGVTRRFPDLRFGFLEGGAGWACALYNDLIGHWEKHNVASIASLDPARLDEELMRSLFERHAGPAVAKRLDEVENRSDLLWGRAEAPEDLDEWIHCEISRKVDIRDLFVPNFYFGCEGDDRLTGWAFDATKNALGARLHAIYGSDLGHFDLSDMRAAASEAWELVEEGVLDEENFRDFVFTHPARFKAEVNPDFFVGTAVESAVAELLAQ
;
A
#
# COMPACT_ATOMS: atom_id res chain seq x y z
N TYR A 1 -8.71 17.71 6.19
CA TYR A 1 -9.99 18.13 5.59
C TYR A 1 -10.88 16.89 5.54
N ASP A 2 -12.18 17.03 5.75
CA ASP A 2 -13.10 15.88 5.72
C ASP A 2 -13.47 15.54 4.27
N TYR A 3 -13.07 14.34 3.82
CA TYR A 3 -13.36 13.81 2.48
C TYR A 3 -14.49 12.77 2.49
N ASP A 4 -15.07 12.44 3.65
CA ASP A 4 -16.18 11.49 3.73
C ASP A 4 -17.38 11.86 2.83
N PRO A 5 -17.73 13.16 2.64
CA PRO A 5 -18.76 13.52 1.67
C PRO A 5 -18.44 13.12 0.22
N VAL A 6 -17.15 13.07 -0.15
CA VAL A 6 -16.72 12.61 -1.48
C VAL A 6 -16.92 11.10 -1.60
N TRP A 7 -16.49 10.33 -0.60
CA TRP A 7 -16.62 8.87 -0.59
C TRP A 7 -18.07 8.41 -0.55
N ALA A 8 -18.89 9.08 0.27
CA ALA A 8 -20.33 8.87 0.30
C ALA A 8 -20.97 9.13 -1.07
N LYS A 9 -20.54 10.20 -1.76
CA LYS A 9 -21.07 10.51 -3.09
C LYS A 9 -20.62 9.52 -4.16
N CYS A 10 -19.38 9.02 -4.09
CA CYS A 10 -18.91 7.95 -4.96
C CYS A 10 -19.76 6.69 -4.81
N LEU A 11 -20.07 6.30 -3.56
CA LEU A 11 -20.94 5.15 -3.30
C LEU A 11 -22.38 5.38 -3.80
N GLU A 12 -22.95 6.56 -3.53
CA GLU A 12 -24.29 6.95 -4.01
C GLU A 12 -24.41 6.86 -5.54
N LEU A 13 -23.39 7.36 -6.25
CA LEU A 13 -23.32 7.36 -7.71
C LEU A 13 -22.80 6.03 -8.28
N ARG A 14 -22.43 5.08 -7.43
CA ARG A 14 -21.81 3.80 -7.79
C ARG A 14 -20.55 3.97 -8.66
N VAL A 15 -19.75 4.99 -8.33
CA VAL A 15 -18.49 5.30 -9.01
C VAL A 15 -17.34 4.83 -8.14
N VAL A 16 -16.40 4.14 -8.77
CA VAL A 16 -15.18 3.65 -8.14
C VAL A 16 -14.06 4.67 -8.32
N PRO A 17 -13.54 5.28 -7.24
CA PRO A 17 -12.43 6.22 -7.34
C PRO A 17 -11.15 5.55 -7.84
N THR A 18 -10.49 6.20 -8.79
CA THR A 18 -9.16 5.81 -9.28
C THR A 18 -8.19 6.96 -9.13
N PHE A 19 -6.98 6.67 -8.70
CA PHE A 19 -5.93 7.65 -8.48
C PHE A 19 -4.81 7.46 -9.50
N HIS A 20 -4.53 8.53 -10.24
CA HIS A 20 -3.42 8.66 -11.17
C HIS A 20 -2.74 9.98 -10.85
N SER A 21 -1.56 9.90 -10.22
CA SER A 21 -0.85 11.08 -9.72
C SER A 21 0.64 10.82 -9.76
N GLY A 22 1.41 11.72 -10.37
CA GLY A 22 2.85 11.57 -10.45
C GLY A 22 3.57 12.19 -9.25
N GLY A 23 4.45 11.42 -8.61
CA GLY A 23 5.33 11.91 -7.53
C GLY A 23 6.61 12.63 -8.01
N MET A 24 6.72 12.99 -9.29
CA MET A 24 7.87 13.75 -9.78
C MET A 24 7.91 15.13 -9.12
N GLY A 25 9.08 15.54 -8.65
CA GLY A 25 9.23 16.77 -7.86
C GLY A 25 9.00 16.60 -6.35
N TRP A 26 8.60 15.41 -5.88
CA TRP A 26 8.44 15.15 -4.45
C TRP A 26 9.72 14.64 -3.82
N GLY A 27 10.07 15.19 -2.64
CA GLY A 27 11.17 14.70 -1.81
C GLY A 27 12.48 14.62 -2.59
N SER A 28 13.03 13.41 -2.74
CA SER A 28 14.27 13.18 -3.47
C SER A 28 14.11 13.22 -4.99
N ARG A 29 12.91 13.15 -5.56
CA ARG A 29 12.64 13.05 -7.02
C ARG A 29 12.73 14.39 -7.76
N THR A 30 13.79 15.14 -7.49
CA THR A 30 14.00 16.52 -7.98
C THR A 30 15.33 16.66 -8.73
N SER A 31 15.82 15.58 -9.34
CA SER A 31 17.03 15.65 -10.16
C SER A 31 16.81 16.60 -11.33
N ILE A 32 17.69 17.60 -11.42
CA ILE A 32 17.64 18.62 -12.48
C ILE A 32 18.17 18.12 -13.83
N SER A 33 18.81 16.95 -13.85
CA SER A 33 19.55 16.45 -15.02
C SER A 33 19.21 15.01 -15.41
N ASN A 34 18.35 14.32 -14.66
CA ASN A 34 17.99 12.93 -14.95
C ASN A 34 16.48 12.69 -14.76
N MET A 35 15.77 12.57 -15.89
CA MET A 35 14.33 12.34 -15.90
C MET A 35 13.99 10.96 -15.34
N MET A 36 14.74 9.91 -15.68
CA MET A 36 14.50 8.54 -15.18
C MET A 36 14.64 8.43 -13.66
N TYR A 37 15.59 9.16 -13.06
CA TYR A 37 15.70 9.24 -11.61
C TYR A 37 14.44 9.82 -10.95
N ASN A 38 13.78 10.79 -11.60
CA ASN A 38 12.53 11.35 -11.10
C ASN A 38 11.34 10.42 -11.39
N HIS A 39 11.35 9.79 -12.57
CA HIS A 39 10.24 9.01 -13.12
C HIS A 39 10.09 7.63 -12.47
N ILE A 40 11.16 6.84 -12.34
CA ILE A 40 11.05 5.44 -11.89
C ILE A 40 10.41 5.35 -10.49
N GLY A 41 9.23 4.73 -10.39
CA GLY A 41 8.48 4.58 -9.14
C GLY A 41 7.74 5.83 -8.66
N HIS A 42 7.59 6.87 -9.50
CA HIS A 42 6.91 8.11 -9.10
C HIS A 42 5.41 7.93 -8.88
N PHE A 43 4.72 7.10 -9.67
CA PHE A 43 3.32 6.76 -9.48
C PHE A 43 3.13 5.93 -8.21
N ALA A 44 3.96 4.90 -8.00
CA ALA A 44 3.98 4.10 -6.78
C ALA A 44 4.09 4.97 -5.52
N ALA A 45 5.00 5.94 -5.49
CA ALA A 45 5.19 6.82 -4.33
C ALA A 45 3.96 7.70 -4.03
N ALA A 46 3.31 8.23 -5.07
CA ALA A 46 2.08 9.02 -4.90
C ALA A 46 0.90 8.14 -4.49
N ALA A 47 0.76 6.96 -5.10
CA ALA A 47 -0.26 5.97 -4.77
C ALA A 47 -0.13 5.50 -3.32
N GLU A 48 1.08 5.21 -2.85
CA GLU A 48 1.37 4.80 -1.48
C GLU A 48 0.94 5.87 -0.47
N ALA A 49 1.20 7.16 -0.77
CA ALA A 49 0.78 8.26 0.09
C ALA A 49 -0.75 8.35 0.21
N VAL A 50 -1.47 8.22 -0.91
CA VAL A 50 -2.94 8.21 -0.91
C VAL A 50 -3.50 6.97 -0.21
N CYS A 51 -2.94 5.78 -0.49
CA CYS A 51 -3.36 4.52 0.12
C CYS A 51 -3.21 4.54 1.64
N LYS A 52 -2.07 5.02 2.15
CA LYS A 52 -1.87 5.24 3.59
C LYS A 52 -2.87 6.23 4.16
N SER A 53 -3.13 7.34 3.47
CA SER A 53 -4.11 8.34 3.91
C SER A 53 -5.52 7.76 4.00
N LEU A 54 -5.92 6.90 3.07
CA LEU A 54 -7.21 6.21 3.11
C LEU A 54 -7.26 5.17 4.25
N PHE A 55 -6.22 4.38 4.41
CA PHE A 55 -6.15 3.33 5.42
C PHE A 55 -6.10 3.91 6.84
N PHE A 56 -5.06 4.68 7.17
CA PHE A 56 -4.90 5.32 8.49
C PHE A 56 -5.98 6.37 8.78
N GLY A 57 -6.56 6.97 7.73
CA GLY A 57 -7.74 7.82 7.87
C GLY A 57 -9.03 7.05 8.18
N GLY A 58 -9.00 5.71 8.28
CA GLY A 58 -10.15 4.86 8.58
C GLY A 58 -11.21 4.78 7.48
N VAL A 59 -10.87 5.17 6.24
CA VAL A 59 -11.85 5.27 5.14
C VAL A 59 -12.39 3.90 4.78
N THR A 60 -11.55 2.87 4.70
CA THR A 60 -11.98 1.50 4.37
C THR A 60 -12.87 0.89 5.45
N ARG A 61 -12.73 1.35 6.71
CA ARG A 61 -13.64 0.99 7.81
C ARG A 61 -15.00 1.67 7.65
N ARG A 62 -15.03 2.97 7.36
CA ARG A 62 -16.28 3.74 7.23
C ARG A 62 -17.03 3.47 5.93
N PHE A 63 -16.31 3.13 4.87
CA PHE A 63 -16.83 2.84 3.53
C PHE A 63 -16.36 1.45 3.05
N PRO A 64 -16.75 0.36 3.75
CA PRO A 64 -16.29 -0.99 3.43
C PRO A 64 -16.77 -1.48 2.06
N ASP A 65 -17.87 -0.92 1.55
CA ASP A 65 -18.46 -1.26 0.26
C ASP A 65 -17.86 -0.47 -0.92
N LEU A 66 -16.92 0.45 -0.67
CA LEU A 66 -16.23 1.20 -1.72
C LEU A 66 -14.93 0.50 -2.12
N ARG A 67 -14.54 0.63 -3.40
CA ARG A 67 -13.27 0.15 -3.94
C ARG A 67 -12.42 1.34 -4.39
N PHE A 68 -11.11 1.24 -4.28
CA PHE A 68 -10.18 2.29 -4.68
C PHE A 68 -9.10 1.68 -5.59
N GLY A 69 -8.89 2.30 -6.75
CA GLY A 69 -7.88 1.87 -7.71
C GLY A 69 -6.69 2.82 -7.73
N PHE A 70 -5.48 2.29 -7.81
CA PHE A 70 -4.25 3.05 -8.01
C PHE A 70 -3.64 2.67 -9.36
N LEU A 71 -3.43 3.62 -10.25
CA LEU A 71 -3.05 3.35 -11.64
C LEU A 71 -1.54 3.55 -11.84
N GLU A 72 -0.94 2.74 -12.72
CA GLU A 72 0.46 2.84 -13.22
C GLU A 72 1.56 2.79 -12.14
N GLY A 73 1.26 2.20 -10.99
CA GLY A 73 2.20 2.08 -9.87
C GLY A 73 2.78 0.67 -9.70
N GLY A 74 2.23 -0.32 -10.39
CA GLY A 74 2.43 -1.73 -10.08
C GLY A 74 1.85 -2.13 -8.72
N ALA A 75 1.98 -3.41 -8.37
CA ALA A 75 1.50 -3.96 -7.10
C ALA A 75 2.61 -4.17 -6.05
N GLY A 76 3.89 -4.05 -6.44
CA GLY A 76 5.03 -4.34 -5.56
C GLY A 76 5.08 -3.44 -4.31
N TRP A 77 4.86 -2.13 -4.48
CA TRP A 77 4.81 -1.20 -3.34
C TRP A 77 3.65 -1.50 -2.39
N ALA A 78 2.52 -1.95 -2.94
CA ALA A 78 1.34 -2.29 -2.15
C ALA A 78 1.54 -3.57 -1.33
N CYS A 79 2.23 -4.56 -1.90
CA CYS A 79 2.63 -5.76 -1.18
C CYS A 79 3.58 -5.42 -0.01
N ALA A 80 4.57 -4.55 -0.25
CA ALA A 80 5.46 -4.07 0.79
C ALA A 80 4.68 -3.33 1.89
N LEU A 81 3.84 -2.36 1.51
CA LEU A 81 3.00 -1.60 2.43
C LEU A 81 2.10 -2.52 3.27
N TYR A 82 1.42 -3.48 2.65
CA TYR A 82 0.54 -4.41 3.37
C TYR A 82 1.28 -5.21 4.46
N ASN A 83 2.46 -5.75 4.12
CA ASN A 83 3.29 -6.46 5.10
C ASN A 83 3.81 -5.52 6.19
N ASP A 84 4.20 -4.30 5.82
CA ASP A 84 4.65 -3.27 6.77
C ASP A 84 3.54 -2.86 7.73
N LEU A 85 2.29 -2.68 7.28
CA LEU A 85 1.16 -2.35 8.15
C LEU A 85 1.01 -3.39 9.27
N ILE A 86 1.09 -4.68 8.93
CA ILE A 86 1.00 -5.77 9.91
C ILE A 86 2.22 -5.77 10.84
N GLY A 87 3.42 -5.71 10.27
CA GLY A 87 4.67 -5.73 11.04
C GLY A 87 4.83 -4.53 11.98
N HIS A 88 4.33 -3.35 11.58
CA HIS A 88 4.34 -2.14 12.41
C HIS A 88 3.25 -2.19 13.46
N TRP A 89 2.02 -2.61 13.13
CA TRP A 89 0.97 -2.75 14.14
C TRP A 89 1.36 -3.72 15.26
N GLU A 90 2.08 -4.80 14.96
CA GLU A 90 2.61 -5.73 15.96
C GLU A 90 3.55 -5.08 16.98
N LYS A 91 4.34 -4.11 16.53
CA LYS A 91 5.38 -3.46 17.34
C LYS A 91 4.89 -2.16 17.95
N HIS A 92 3.90 -1.53 17.33
CA HIS A 92 3.54 -0.13 17.57
C HIS A 92 2.01 0.07 17.59
N ASN A 93 1.30 -0.74 18.38
CA ASN A 93 -0.10 -0.51 18.75
C ASN A 93 -0.21 -0.02 20.20
N VAL A 94 -1.40 0.39 20.64
CA VAL A 94 -1.66 0.92 21.99
C VAL A 94 -1.16 0.00 23.12
N ALA A 95 -1.22 -1.32 22.93
CA ALA A 95 -0.73 -2.25 23.94
C ALA A 95 0.81 -2.38 23.95
N SER A 96 1.46 -2.34 22.78
CA SER A 96 2.91 -2.51 22.66
C SER A 96 3.70 -1.21 22.83
N ILE A 97 3.11 -0.06 22.48
CA ILE A 97 3.79 1.25 22.51
C ILE A 97 4.23 1.63 23.93
N ALA A 98 3.49 1.19 24.95
CA ALA A 98 3.86 1.38 26.36
C ALA A 98 5.20 0.71 26.74
N SER A 99 5.69 -0.26 25.97
CA SER A 99 7.02 -0.87 26.17
C SER A 99 8.16 -0.05 25.56
N LEU A 100 7.83 0.89 24.67
CA LEU A 100 8.76 1.80 24.00
C LEU A 100 8.77 3.20 24.62
N ASP A 101 8.06 3.40 25.73
CA ASP A 101 8.00 4.69 26.44
C ASP A 101 9.41 5.14 26.86
N PRO A 102 9.93 6.25 26.31
CA PRO A 102 11.26 6.75 26.64
C PRO A 102 11.43 7.06 28.13
N ALA A 103 10.35 7.40 28.85
CA ALA A 103 10.39 7.66 30.28
C ALA A 103 10.70 6.39 31.12
N ARG A 104 10.61 5.20 30.52
CA ARG A 104 10.96 3.93 31.17
C ARG A 104 12.43 3.53 30.96
N LEU A 105 13.21 4.33 30.24
CA LEU A 105 14.64 4.09 30.06
C LEU A 105 15.40 4.34 31.37
N ASP A 106 16.12 3.33 31.84
CA ASP A 106 17.06 3.48 32.96
C ASP A 106 18.35 4.16 32.46
N GLU A 107 18.34 5.50 32.49
CA GLU A 107 19.46 6.32 32.02
C GLU A 107 20.76 6.07 32.81
N GLU A 108 20.65 5.78 34.11
CA GLU A 108 21.80 5.53 34.98
C GLU A 108 22.46 4.20 34.63
N LEU A 109 21.67 3.13 34.48
CA LEU A 109 22.16 1.85 34.04
C LEU A 109 22.75 1.94 32.62
N MET A 110 22.07 2.62 31.70
CA MET A 110 22.56 2.85 30.34
C MET A 110 23.93 3.54 30.36
N ARG A 111 24.07 4.64 31.12
CA ARG A 111 25.35 5.35 31.29
C ARG A 111 26.43 4.42 31.85
N SER A 112 26.12 3.67 32.90
CA SER A 112 27.07 2.72 33.51
C SER A 112 27.56 1.63 32.53
N LEU A 113 26.71 1.23 31.57
CA LEU A 113 27.07 0.25 30.56
C LEU A 113 27.98 0.85 29.50
N PHE A 114 27.69 2.08 29.05
CA PHE A 114 28.58 2.78 28.12
C PHE A 114 29.95 3.07 28.75
N GLU A 115 30.01 3.48 30.01
CA GLU A 115 31.29 3.70 30.71
C GLU A 115 32.13 2.42 30.84
N ARG A 116 31.48 1.27 31.08
CA ARG A 116 32.17 -0.02 31.25
C ARG A 116 32.60 -0.68 29.95
N HIS A 117 31.83 -0.49 28.88
CA HIS A 117 31.96 -1.31 27.67
C HIS A 117 32.21 -0.54 26.38
N ALA A 118 32.00 0.78 26.35
CA ALA A 118 32.25 1.57 25.15
C ALA A 118 33.72 1.99 25.03
N GLY A 119 34.18 2.22 23.80
CA GLY A 119 35.52 2.78 23.57
C GLY A 119 35.62 4.22 24.12
N PRO A 120 36.84 4.70 24.47
CA PRO A 120 37.05 6.03 25.07
C PRO A 120 36.44 7.20 24.28
N ALA A 121 36.36 7.06 22.95
CA ALA A 121 35.78 8.06 22.06
C ALA A 121 34.24 8.18 22.18
N VAL A 122 33.56 7.10 22.60
CA VAL A 122 32.10 7.08 22.79
C VAL A 122 31.76 7.52 24.21
N ALA A 123 32.52 7.06 25.21
CA ALA A 123 32.32 7.45 26.61
C ALA A 123 32.42 8.98 26.80
N LYS A 124 33.40 9.64 26.18
CA LYS A 124 33.57 11.10 26.24
C LYS A 124 32.37 11.88 25.67
N ARG A 125 31.63 11.27 24.74
CA ARG A 125 30.47 11.91 24.10
C ARG A 125 29.21 11.84 24.95
N LEU A 126 29.15 11.01 26.00
CA LEU A 126 27.96 10.85 26.86
C LEU A 126 27.62 12.14 27.64
N ASP A 127 28.62 12.98 27.91
CA ASP A 127 28.44 14.25 28.61
C ASP A 127 28.10 15.41 27.66
N GLU A 128 28.14 15.17 26.34
CA GLU A 128 27.79 16.13 25.28
C GLU A 128 26.33 15.93 24.77
N VAL A 129 25.59 14.95 25.31
CA VAL A 129 24.30 14.44 24.74
C VAL A 129 23.06 15.13 25.32
N GLU A 130 23.18 16.24 26.06
CA GLU A 130 22.03 16.91 26.70
C GLU A 130 20.91 17.31 25.71
N ASN A 131 21.19 17.34 24.39
CA ASN A 131 20.21 17.61 23.32
C ASN A 131 20.15 16.55 22.20
N ARG A 132 20.89 15.43 22.29
CA ARG A 132 20.86 14.37 21.25
C ARG A 132 20.01 13.17 21.63
N SER A 133 19.43 13.16 22.83
CA SER A 133 18.56 12.11 23.32
C SER A 133 17.29 11.98 22.49
N ASP A 134 16.64 13.09 22.16
CA ASP A 134 15.34 13.10 21.50
C ASP A 134 15.36 12.47 20.09
N LEU A 135 16.47 12.68 19.35
CA LEU A 135 16.63 12.17 17.99
C LEU A 135 16.97 10.68 17.95
N LEU A 136 17.57 10.14 19.02
CA LEU A 136 18.06 8.76 19.10
C LEU A 136 17.15 7.85 19.95
N TRP A 137 16.47 8.41 20.94
CA TRP A 137 15.68 7.70 21.95
C TRP A 137 14.19 8.05 21.93
N GLY A 138 13.78 8.99 21.07
CA GLY A 138 12.40 9.46 20.97
C GLY A 138 12.06 10.52 22.01
N ARG A 139 10.92 11.18 21.82
CA ARG A 139 10.29 12.07 22.82
C ARG A 139 9.05 11.39 23.36
N ALA A 140 8.71 11.66 24.62
CA ALA A 140 7.40 11.31 25.13
C ALA A 140 6.33 12.04 24.31
N GLU A 141 5.43 11.27 23.72
CA GLU A 141 4.26 11.78 22.99
C GLU A 141 3.08 11.95 23.95
N ALA A 142 2.15 12.82 23.59
CA ALA A 142 0.93 12.99 24.39
C ALA A 142 0.10 11.69 24.31
N PRO A 143 -0.58 11.25 25.40
CA PRO A 143 -1.35 10.02 25.39
C PRO A 143 -2.40 9.93 24.27
N GLU A 144 -2.98 11.06 23.89
CA GLU A 144 -3.93 11.20 22.77
C GLU A 144 -3.32 10.93 21.38
N ASP A 145 -1.99 11.07 21.24
CA ASP A 145 -1.27 10.88 19.97
C ASP A 145 -0.66 9.47 19.85
N LEU A 146 -0.68 8.66 20.92
CA LEU A 146 -0.06 7.32 20.93
C LEU A 146 -0.78 6.29 20.06
N ASP A 147 -2.09 6.46 19.83
CA ASP A 147 -2.88 5.55 19.00
C ASP A 147 -2.93 6.02 17.54
N GLU A 148 -1.84 5.79 16.83
CA GLU A 148 -1.71 6.03 15.38
C GLU A 148 -2.70 5.21 14.52
N TRP A 149 -3.41 4.25 15.12
CA TRP A 149 -4.34 3.34 14.44
C TRP A 149 -5.81 3.61 14.80
N ILE A 150 -6.08 4.68 15.56
CA ILE A 150 -7.38 4.95 16.20
C ILE A 150 -8.56 4.90 15.22
N HIS A 151 -8.38 5.38 13.98
CA HIS A 151 -9.45 5.40 12.98
C HIS A 151 -9.68 4.05 12.28
N CYS A 152 -8.72 3.13 12.37
CA CYS A 152 -8.87 1.77 11.83
C CYS A 152 -9.58 0.85 12.83
N GLU A 153 -9.51 1.16 14.14
CA GLU A 153 -10.05 0.35 15.24
C GLU A 153 -9.61 -1.12 15.16
N ILE A 154 -8.31 -1.34 14.89
CA ILE A 154 -7.71 -2.67 14.74
C ILE A 154 -7.54 -3.32 16.12
N SER A 155 -8.12 -4.50 16.29
CA SER A 155 -8.01 -5.30 17.52
C SER A 155 -7.14 -6.55 17.34
N ARG A 156 -6.96 -7.00 16.10
CA ARG A 156 -6.19 -8.20 15.73
C ARG A 156 -5.61 -8.02 14.33
N LYS A 157 -4.46 -8.66 14.05
CA LYS A 157 -3.73 -8.53 12.76
C LYS A 157 -4.60 -8.71 11.52
N VAL A 158 -5.55 -9.63 11.60
CA VAL A 158 -6.48 -9.94 10.50
C VAL A 158 -7.45 -8.81 10.18
N ASP A 159 -7.71 -7.89 11.11
CA ASP A 159 -8.50 -6.69 10.81
C ASP A 159 -7.78 -5.82 9.77
N ILE A 160 -6.44 -5.79 9.75
CA ILE A 160 -5.66 -5.10 8.69
C ILE A 160 -5.94 -5.73 7.33
N ARG A 161 -5.92 -7.07 7.24
CA ARG A 161 -6.28 -7.79 6.01
C ARG A 161 -7.69 -7.44 5.57
N ASP A 162 -8.65 -7.50 6.50
CA ASP A 162 -10.07 -7.29 6.22
C ASP A 162 -10.39 -5.83 5.84
N LEU A 163 -9.58 -4.87 6.30
CA LEU A 163 -9.69 -3.45 5.93
C LEU A 163 -8.87 -3.06 4.70
N PHE A 164 -7.91 -3.86 4.27
CA PHE A 164 -6.99 -3.52 3.18
C PHE A 164 -7.33 -4.28 1.89
N VAL A 165 -7.40 -5.61 1.97
CA VAL A 165 -7.50 -6.49 0.79
C VAL A 165 -8.79 -6.25 0.01
N PRO A 166 -9.99 -6.17 0.63
CA PRO A 166 -11.23 -6.00 -0.14
C PRO A 166 -11.34 -4.66 -0.85
N ASN A 167 -10.69 -3.61 -0.35
CA ASN A 167 -10.94 -2.23 -0.77
C ASN A 167 -9.95 -1.72 -1.82
N PHE A 168 -8.72 -2.26 -1.89
CA PHE A 168 -7.66 -1.70 -2.72
C PHE A 168 -7.32 -2.56 -3.94
N TYR A 169 -7.17 -1.88 -5.09
CA TYR A 169 -6.83 -2.47 -6.40
C TYR A 169 -5.64 -1.72 -7.00
N PHE A 170 -4.70 -2.46 -7.59
CA PHE A 170 -3.40 -1.94 -8.00
C PHE A 170 -3.18 -2.20 -9.49
N GLY A 171 -3.13 -1.13 -10.27
CA GLY A 171 -2.90 -1.15 -11.71
C GLY A 171 -1.44 -1.48 -12.01
N CYS A 172 -1.24 -2.53 -12.80
CA CYS A 172 0.05 -2.96 -13.30
C CYS A 172 0.04 -3.02 -14.83
N GLU A 173 1.15 -2.59 -15.41
CA GLU A 173 1.49 -2.77 -16.81
C GLU A 173 1.73 -4.25 -17.14
N GLY A 174 1.70 -4.58 -18.44
CA GLY A 174 1.81 -5.96 -18.93
C GLY A 174 3.17 -6.60 -18.66
N ASP A 175 4.22 -5.78 -18.56
CA ASP A 175 5.60 -6.18 -18.35
C ASP A 175 6.05 -6.10 -16.88
N ASP A 176 5.18 -5.67 -15.95
CA ASP A 176 5.52 -5.58 -14.53
C ASP A 176 5.62 -6.97 -13.88
N ARG A 177 6.85 -7.47 -13.82
CA ARG A 177 7.21 -8.74 -13.16
C ARG A 177 6.84 -8.78 -11.68
N LEU A 178 6.75 -7.64 -10.98
CA LEU A 178 6.39 -7.60 -9.56
C LEU A 178 4.92 -7.92 -9.33
N THR A 179 4.09 -7.92 -10.37
CA THR A 179 2.70 -8.39 -10.33
C THR A 179 2.59 -9.79 -9.70
N GLY A 180 3.55 -10.68 -9.95
CA GLY A 180 3.57 -12.02 -9.35
C GLY A 180 3.60 -12.02 -7.81
N TRP A 181 4.14 -10.98 -7.17
CA TRP A 181 4.10 -10.87 -5.69
C TRP A 181 2.67 -10.68 -5.17
N ALA A 182 1.81 -9.96 -5.89
CA ALA A 182 0.43 -9.74 -5.47
C ALA A 182 -0.34 -11.07 -5.29
N PHE A 183 -0.05 -12.07 -6.13
CA PHE A 183 -0.71 -13.36 -6.12
C PHE A 183 -0.04 -14.41 -5.21
N ASP A 184 1.18 -14.16 -4.75
CA ASP A 184 1.95 -15.11 -3.95
C ASP A 184 1.57 -15.06 -2.46
N ALA A 185 0.66 -15.95 -2.07
CA ALA A 185 0.20 -16.08 -0.68
C ALA A 185 1.31 -16.47 0.31
N THR A 186 2.48 -16.92 -0.14
CA THR A 186 3.61 -17.21 0.76
C THR A 186 4.39 -15.97 1.16
N LYS A 187 4.31 -14.90 0.36
CA LYS A 187 5.07 -13.66 0.56
C LYS A 187 4.29 -12.59 1.32
N ASN A 188 2.96 -12.69 1.35
CA ASN A 188 2.10 -11.72 2.04
C ASN A 188 1.60 -12.29 3.36
N ALA A 189 1.76 -11.52 4.43
CA ALA A 189 1.30 -11.89 5.75
C ALA A 189 -0.19 -12.31 5.75
N LEU A 190 -0.52 -13.31 6.59
CA LEU A 190 -1.85 -13.91 6.66
C LEU A 190 -2.31 -14.62 5.38
N GLY A 191 -1.38 -14.95 4.47
CA GLY A 191 -1.71 -15.66 3.24
C GLY A 191 -2.48 -14.81 2.23
N ALA A 192 -2.38 -13.49 2.31
CA ALA A 192 -3.18 -12.59 1.50
C ALA A 192 -2.76 -12.60 0.02
N ARG A 193 -3.74 -12.52 -0.87
CA ARG A 193 -3.54 -12.23 -2.30
C ARG A 193 -4.13 -10.84 -2.54
N LEU A 194 -3.37 -9.95 -3.15
CA LEU A 194 -3.77 -8.57 -3.42
C LEU A 194 -4.36 -8.45 -4.83
N HIS A 195 -5.26 -7.48 -5.01
CA HIS A 195 -5.95 -7.28 -6.28
C HIS A 195 -5.10 -6.48 -7.28
N ALA A 196 -4.18 -7.14 -7.96
CA ALA A 196 -3.54 -6.57 -9.15
C ALA A 196 -4.54 -6.56 -10.33
N ILE A 197 -4.61 -5.45 -11.05
CA ILE A 197 -5.45 -5.29 -12.25
C ILE A 197 -4.58 -4.88 -13.43
N TYR A 198 -4.80 -5.51 -14.58
CA TYR A 198 -4.09 -5.15 -15.79
C TYR A 198 -4.50 -3.77 -16.31
N GLY A 199 -3.51 -2.92 -16.60
CA GLY A 199 -3.67 -1.65 -17.29
C GLY A 199 -2.57 -1.50 -18.34
N SER A 200 -2.95 -1.36 -19.60
CA SER A 200 -1.99 -1.35 -20.72
C SER A 200 -1.27 -0.03 -20.97
N ASP A 201 -1.72 1.05 -20.29
CA ASP A 201 -1.33 2.45 -20.52
C ASP A 201 -1.06 2.81 -22.00
N LEU A 202 -2.07 2.52 -22.85
CA LEU A 202 -1.95 2.63 -24.30
C LEU A 202 -1.65 4.06 -24.73
N GLY A 203 -0.55 4.24 -25.47
CA GLY A 203 -0.09 5.55 -25.94
C GLY A 203 1.03 6.16 -25.08
N HIS A 204 1.43 5.48 -24.01
CA HIS A 204 2.64 5.77 -23.26
C HIS A 204 3.87 5.07 -23.84
N PHE A 205 5.06 5.31 -23.27
CA PHE A 205 6.31 4.76 -23.80
C PHE A 205 6.43 3.24 -23.62
N ASP A 206 5.65 2.66 -22.70
CA ASP A 206 5.71 1.22 -22.36
C ASP A 206 5.10 0.36 -23.48
N LEU A 207 3.97 0.78 -24.07
CA LEU A 207 3.28 0.03 -25.12
C LEU A 207 3.11 0.84 -26.41
N SER A 208 4.09 0.70 -27.32
CA SER A 208 4.11 1.42 -28.61
C SER A 208 3.24 0.79 -29.72
N ASP A 209 2.86 -0.49 -29.60
CA ASP A 209 1.98 -1.19 -30.54
C ASP A 209 0.75 -1.74 -29.81
N MET A 210 -0.42 -1.17 -30.09
CA MET A 210 -1.67 -1.57 -29.44
C MET A 210 -2.02 -3.05 -29.67
N ARG A 211 -1.51 -3.67 -30.74
CA ARG A 211 -1.74 -5.10 -31.03
C ARG A 211 -1.00 -6.01 -30.07
N ALA A 212 0.03 -5.49 -29.40
CA ALA A 212 0.85 -6.25 -28.45
C ALA A 212 0.29 -6.22 -27.02
N ALA A 213 -0.70 -5.38 -26.71
CA ALA A 213 -1.21 -5.20 -25.34
C ALA A 213 -1.49 -6.54 -24.63
N ALA A 214 -2.29 -7.38 -25.27
CA ALA A 214 -2.68 -8.68 -24.72
C ALA A 214 -1.53 -9.69 -24.73
N SER A 215 -0.66 -9.68 -25.76
CA SER A 215 0.46 -10.62 -25.83
C SER A 215 1.53 -10.32 -24.80
N GLU A 216 1.84 -9.04 -24.58
CA GLU A 216 2.84 -8.61 -23.59
C GLU A 216 2.42 -9.01 -22.17
N ALA A 217 1.16 -8.80 -21.80
CA ALA A 217 0.64 -9.29 -20.53
C ALA A 217 0.75 -10.83 -20.40
N TRP A 218 0.56 -11.57 -21.51
CA TRP A 218 0.67 -13.04 -21.53
C TRP A 218 2.11 -13.52 -21.34
N GLU A 219 3.12 -12.71 -21.64
CA GLU A 219 4.54 -13.06 -21.40
C GLU A 219 4.79 -13.36 -19.91
N LEU A 220 4.07 -12.72 -18.98
CA LEU A 220 4.12 -13.05 -17.55
C LEU A 220 3.77 -14.52 -17.27
N VAL A 221 2.90 -15.13 -18.07
CA VAL A 221 2.56 -16.56 -17.97
C VAL A 221 3.66 -17.41 -18.60
N GLU A 222 4.12 -17.06 -19.80
CA GLU A 222 5.17 -17.79 -20.51
C GLU A 222 6.48 -17.85 -19.71
N GLU A 223 6.78 -16.79 -18.96
CA GLU A 223 7.95 -16.69 -18.11
C GLU A 223 7.76 -17.22 -16.68
N GLY A 224 6.56 -17.71 -16.35
CA GLY A 224 6.25 -18.28 -15.03
C GLY A 224 6.17 -17.26 -13.89
N VAL A 225 5.93 -15.98 -14.19
CA VAL A 225 5.62 -14.96 -13.18
C VAL A 225 4.19 -15.16 -12.66
N LEU A 226 3.26 -15.49 -13.55
CA LEU A 226 1.87 -15.85 -13.24
C LEU A 226 1.58 -17.26 -13.77
N ASP A 227 0.65 -17.96 -13.13
CA ASP A 227 -0.03 -19.10 -13.75
C ASP A 227 -1.30 -18.61 -14.48
N GLU A 228 -1.96 -19.49 -15.22
CA GLU A 228 -3.16 -19.12 -16.00
C GLU A 228 -4.33 -18.65 -15.12
N GLU A 229 -4.45 -19.16 -13.89
CA GLU A 229 -5.49 -18.77 -12.94
C GLU A 229 -5.25 -17.33 -12.44
N ASN A 230 -4.03 -17.04 -12.01
CA ASN A 230 -3.60 -15.70 -11.61
C ASN A 230 -3.69 -14.72 -12.78
N PHE A 231 -3.36 -15.16 -13.99
CA PHE A 231 -3.51 -14.33 -15.19
C PHE A 231 -4.98 -14.01 -15.47
N ARG A 232 -5.88 -14.99 -15.39
CA ARG A 232 -7.34 -14.75 -15.47
C ARG A 232 -7.77 -13.74 -14.42
N ASP A 233 -7.26 -13.85 -13.20
CA ASP A 233 -7.60 -12.91 -12.14
C ASP A 233 -7.10 -11.49 -12.44
N PHE A 234 -5.88 -11.38 -12.95
CA PHE A 234 -5.23 -10.13 -13.32
C PHE A 234 -5.95 -9.38 -14.46
N VAL A 235 -6.33 -10.07 -15.54
CA VAL A 235 -6.92 -9.43 -16.73
C VAL A 235 -8.44 -9.39 -16.75
N PHE A 236 -9.10 -10.22 -15.93
CA PHE A 236 -10.57 -10.33 -15.95
C PHE A 236 -11.20 -10.28 -14.56
N THR A 237 -10.88 -11.20 -13.65
CA THR A 237 -11.61 -11.31 -12.36
C THR A 237 -11.51 -10.04 -11.52
N HIS A 238 -10.30 -9.55 -11.26
CA HIS A 238 -10.10 -8.35 -10.45
C HIS A 238 -10.65 -7.09 -11.14
N PRO A 239 -10.37 -6.80 -12.44
CA PRO A 239 -10.97 -5.66 -13.12
C PRO A 239 -12.51 -5.69 -13.12
N ALA A 240 -13.12 -6.85 -13.33
CA ALA A 240 -14.57 -7.01 -13.30
C ALA A 240 -15.14 -6.74 -11.90
N ARG A 241 -14.59 -7.39 -10.86
CA ARG A 241 -15.00 -7.17 -9.46
C ARG A 241 -14.83 -5.72 -9.03
N PHE A 242 -13.70 -5.10 -9.40
CA PHE A 242 -13.39 -3.71 -9.07
C PHE A 242 -14.53 -2.75 -9.41
N LYS A 243 -15.14 -2.92 -10.58
CA LYS A 243 -16.26 -2.08 -11.04
C LYS A 243 -17.61 -2.63 -10.57
N ALA A 244 -17.80 -3.94 -10.68
CA ALA A 244 -19.11 -4.55 -10.51
C ALA A 244 -19.55 -4.72 -9.05
N GLU A 245 -18.62 -4.78 -8.10
CA GLU A 245 -18.96 -4.85 -6.67
C GLU A 245 -19.60 -3.55 -6.16
N VAL A 246 -19.24 -2.40 -6.75
CA VAL A 246 -19.86 -1.10 -6.45
C VAL A 246 -21.07 -0.83 -7.35
N ASN A 247 -20.99 -1.24 -8.62
CA ASN A 247 -22.08 -1.10 -9.57
C ASN A 247 -22.35 -2.43 -10.31
N PRO A 248 -23.30 -3.26 -9.83
CA PRO A 248 -23.61 -4.55 -10.46
C PRO A 248 -24.02 -4.43 -11.93
N ASP A 249 -24.56 -3.28 -12.33
CA ASP A 249 -25.02 -3.01 -13.69
C ASP A 249 -23.90 -2.48 -14.61
N PHE A 250 -22.66 -2.32 -14.13
CA PHE A 250 -21.58 -1.62 -14.87
C PHE A 250 -21.30 -2.22 -16.25
N PHE A 251 -21.40 -3.55 -16.38
CA PHE A 251 -21.10 -4.26 -17.61
C PHE A 251 -22.35 -4.66 -18.43
N VAL A 252 -23.55 -4.20 -18.03
CA VAL A 252 -24.79 -4.47 -18.77
C VAL A 252 -24.72 -3.83 -20.16
N GLY A 253 -25.07 -4.60 -21.19
CA GLY A 253 -25.00 -4.22 -22.60
C GLY A 253 -23.60 -4.30 -23.20
N THR A 254 -22.59 -4.79 -22.47
CA THR A 254 -21.22 -4.95 -22.97
C THR A 254 -20.97 -6.37 -23.49
N ALA A 255 -19.90 -6.56 -24.28
CA ALA A 255 -19.52 -7.88 -24.79
C ALA A 255 -19.15 -8.90 -23.70
N VAL A 256 -18.90 -8.45 -22.46
CA VAL A 256 -18.52 -9.29 -21.33
C VAL A 256 -19.63 -9.44 -20.28
N GLU A 257 -20.85 -8.93 -20.55
CA GLU A 257 -21.97 -8.95 -19.61
C GLU A 257 -22.21 -10.34 -19.00
N SER A 258 -22.40 -11.36 -19.85
CA SER A 258 -22.68 -12.73 -19.39
C SER A 258 -21.54 -13.29 -18.55
N ALA A 259 -20.28 -13.07 -18.95
CA ALA A 259 -19.12 -13.58 -18.23
C ALA A 259 -18.97 -12.92 -16.85
N VAL A 260 -19.27 -11.62 -16.75
CA VAL A 260 -19.26 -10.91 -15.47
C VAL A 260 -20.43 -11.36 -14.60
N ALA A 261 -21.64 -11.55 -15.17
CA ALA A 261 -22.78 -12.07 -14.43
C ALA A 261 -22.51 -13.47 -13.84
N GLU A 262 -21.87 -14.35 -14.61
CA GLU A 262 -21.41 -15.66 -14.13
C GLU A 262 -20.37 -15.56 -13.03
N LEU A 263 -19.43 -14.61 -13.12
CA LEU A 263 -18.44 -14.36 -12.07
C LEU A 263 -19.08 -13.88 -10.76
N LEU A 264 -20.07 -13.01 -10.82
CA LEU A 264 -20.76 -12.46 -9.64
C LEU A 264 -21.72 -13.45 -8.97
N ALA A 265 -22.11 -14.51 -9.67
CA ALA A 265 -22.97 -15.57 -9.14
C ALA A 265 -22.20 -16.63 -8.32
N GLN A 266 -20.86 -16.57 -8.31
CA GLN A 266 -19.95 -17.46 -7.56
C GLN A 266 -19.62 -16.88 -6.18
#